data_AF-A0A316K0W6-F1
#
_entry.id   AF-A0A316K0W6-F1
#
_cell.length_a   1.000
_cell.length_b   1.000
_cell.length_c   1.000
_cell.angle_alpha   90.00
_cell.angle_beta   90.00
_cell.angle_gamma   90.00
#
_symmetry.space_group_name_H-M   'P 1'
#
loop_
_entity.id
_entity.type
_entity.pdbx_description
1 polymer ?
#
loop_
_entity_poly.entity_id
_entity_poly.type
_entity_poly.pdbx_seq_one_letter_code
_entity_poly.pdbx_strand_id
1 'polypeptide(L)'
;MAAVPALAVPTNAQQTASREVSQALPSAEVEELRNALQRLARQPQSAQALVDAGDASLALDDYSAAEGFYARALQISPNSAAAKLGLASVFLKTRQPVEALQMFAEAERAGASVDVILGDWGLAQDLVGNNELAQQSYRAFLAKEQDDEVTRRLAISQAIAGQRDAFEATLRPLLTRQDLAAFRARAFGLAILGDTDQAARLANQLLPPDLSSRMTPYFEFMPRLTKSQQAAAANLGIFPRAAEIGRDDPQMASLGRGEDPRIARVDQRLTPRGTPLGTRVDTSPPEPSGESRLARIAREQASVADAFSGFIAPEELPAAASDGAVDISTIEIPREQSKPEPPQHPSRHWVQMATGRDIGALRFDWRRMMRRAPELLDGREAYSTPWGQANRLLTGPFATRDEARQLVRELRQQGFDSFSYTSAEGEKIDIIQ
;
A
#
# COMPACT_ATOMS: atom_id res chain seq x y z
N MET A 1 37.66 26.68 -70.75
CA MET A 1 37.02 26.96 -69.44
C MET A 1 36.78 25.61 -68.76
N ALA A 2 37.11 25.33 -67.52
CA ALA A 2 37.99 25.92 -66.52
C ALA A 2 38.35 24.75 -65.56
N ALA A 3 39.59 24.68 -65.10
CA ALA A 3 40.08 23.63 -64.20
C ALA A 3 39.83 24.00 -62.73
N VAL A 4 39.44 23.02 -61.93
CA VAL A 4 39.12 23.11 -60.49
C VAL A 4 40.40 23.04 -59.65
N PRO A 5 40.57 23.86 -58.58
CA PRO A 5 41.52 23.57 -57.52
C PRO A 5 40.80 23.10 -56.23
N ALA A 6 41.40 22.10 -55.59
CA ALA A 6 41.02 21.58 -54.28
C ALA A 6 41.67 22.41 -53.16
N LEU A 7 40.90 22.75 -52.12
CA LEU A 7 41.39 23.37 -50.89
C LEU A 7 41.41 22.34 -49.75
N ALA A 8 42.57 22.21 -49.11
CA ALA A 8 42.78 21.41 -47.92
C ALA A 8 42.34 22.18 -46.65
N VAL A 9 41.75 21.47 -45.69
CA VAL A 9 41.33 22.01 -44.38
C VAL A 9 42.31 21.52 -43.30
N PRO A 10 42.74 22.36 -42.35
CA PRO A 10 43.63 21.95 -41.27
C PRO A 10 42.86 21.23 -40.15
N THR A 11 43.48 20.16 -39.63
CA THR A 11 43.06 19.37 -38.48
C THR A 11 43.38 20.09 -37.17
N ASN A 12 42.37 20.41 -36.36
CA ASN A 12 42.57 20.82 -34.97
C ASN A 12 42.24 19.64 -34.05
N ALA A 13 43.25 19.13 -33.36
CA ALA A 13 43.14 18.05 -32.39
C ALA A 13 42.42 18.55 -31.12
N GLN A 14 41.22 18.03 -30.84
CA GLN A 14 40.53 18.27 -29.57
C GLN A 14 41.04 17.28 -28.53
N GLN A 15 41.67 17.84 -27.49
CA GLN A 15 42.05 17.15 -26.26
C GLN A 15 40.79 16.59 -25.58
N THR A 16 40.75 15.28 -25.42
CA THR A 16 39.77 14.56 -24.62
C THR A 16 40.06 14.79 -23.13
N ALA A 17 39.32 15.70 -22.51
CA ALA A 17 39.23 15.77 -21.06
C ALA A 17 38.29 14.66 -20.58
N SER A 18 38.86 13.55 -20.10
CA SER A 18 38.14 12.49 -19.40
C SER A 18 37.45 13.06 -18.16
N ARG A 19 36.12 13.16 -18.17
CA ARG A 19 35.33 13.44 -16.96
C ARG A 19 35.14 12.14 -16.21
N GLU A 20 35.65 12.09 -14.97
CA GLU A 20 35.39 10.99 -14.05
C GLU A 20 33.88 10.86 -13.81
N VAL A 21 33.35 9.68 -14.10
CA VAL A 21 31.99 9.29 -13.70
C VAL A 21 32.06 8.93 -12.22
N SER A 22 31.80 9.90 -11.34
CA SER A 22 31.64 9.63 -9.91
C SER A 22 30.34 8.85 -9.69
N GLN A 23 30.44 7.55 -9.42
CA GLN A 23 29.33 6.74 -8.94
C GLN A 23 28.77 7.37 -7.66
N ALA A 24 27.46 7.62 -7.63
CA ALA A 24 26.79 8.03 -6.40
C ALA A 24 27.01 6.95 -5.33
N LEU A 25 27.50 7.36 -4.17
CA LEU A 25 27.73 6.46 -3.04
C LEU A 25 26.40 5.79 -2.64
N PRO A 26 26.41 4.51 -2.23
CA PRO A 26 25.21 3.85 -1.73
C PRO A 26 24.61 4.64 -0.56
N SER A 27 23.28 4.63 -0.44
CA SER A 27 22.62 5.30 0.69
C SER A 27 23.03 4.65 2.01
N ALA A 28 22.89 5.38 3.12
CA ALA A 28 23.25 4.87 4.45
C ALA A 28 22.50 3.57 4.78
N GLU A 29 21.23 3.50 4.40
CA GLU A 29 20.34 2.36 4.62
C GLU A 29 20.80 1.13 3.82
N VAL A 30 21.30 1.32 2.59
CA VAL A 30 21.87 0.23 1.78
C VAL A 30 23.16 -0.31 2.41
N GLU A 31 24.02 0.55 2.95
CA GLU A 31 25.22 0.12 3.67
C GLU A 31 24.88 -0.57 4.99
N GLU A 32 23.88 -0.08 5.74
CA GLU A 32 23.37 -0.72 6.95
C GLU A 32 22.86 -2.13 6.67
N LEU A 33 22.05 -2.29 5.62
CA LEU A 33 21.57 -3.60 5.20
C LEU A 33 22.74 -4.51 4.81
N ARG A 34 23.69 -4.02 4.01
CA ARG A 34 24.88 -4.80 3.61
C ARG A 34 25.67 -5.25 4.84
N ASN A 35 25.89 -4.37 5.80
CA ASN A 35 26.62 -4.68 7.03
C ASN A 35 25.88 -5.72 7.87
N ALA A 36 24.57 -5.61 8.02
CA ALA A 36 23.74 -6.59 8.71
C ALA A 36 23.81 -7.97 8.01
N LEU A 37 23.70 -8.01 6.69
CA LEU A 37 23.81 -9.24 5.89
C LEU A 37 25.20 -9.88 5.99
N GLN A 38 26.27 -9.09 6.01
CA GLN A 38 27.64 -9.60 6.22
C GLN A 38 27.80 -10.22 7.61
N ARG A 39 27.19 -9.63 8.66
CA ARG A 39 27.14 -10.24 9.99
C ARG A 39 26.35 -11.55 9.98
N LEU A 40 25.22 -11.60 9.28
CA LEU A 40 24.40 -12.81 9.15
C LEU A 40 25.11 -13.93 8.37
N ALA A 41 25.91 -13.60 7.36
CA ALA A 41 26.72 -14.58 6.65
C ALA A 41 27.74 -15.29 7.57
N ARG A 42 28.26 -14.57 8.58
CA ARG A 42 29.18 -15.12 9.58
C ARG A 42 28.44 -15.77 10.76
N GLN A 43 27.28 -15.24 11.12
CA GLN A 43 26.45 -15.68 12.25
C GLN A 43 24.96 -15.72 11.86
N PRO A 44 24.50 -16.81 11.21
CA PRO A 44 23.15 -16.89 10.65
C PRO A 44 22.01 -16.85 11.68
N GLN A 45 22.32 -17.04 12.97
CA GLN A 45 21.39 -17.04 14.09
C GLN A 45 21.57 -15.82 15.01
N SER A 46 22.20 -14.74 14.54
CA SER A 46 22.28 -13.50 15.30
C SER A 46 20.95 -12.75 15.27
N ALA A 47 20.21 -12.76 16.39
CA ALA A 47 18.94 -12.03 16.51
C ALA A 47 19.14 -10.52 16.29
N GLN A 48 20.23 -9.94 16.80
CA GLN A 48 20.53 -8.53 16.60
C GLN A 48 20.76 -8.21 15.12
N ALA A 49 21.57 -9.01 14.41
CA ALA A 49 21.83 -8.75 13.00
C ALA A 49 20.58 -8.94 12.12
N LEU A 50 19.62 -9.78 12.54
CA LEU A 50 18.31 -9.87 11.91
C LEU A 50 17.46 -8.62 12.20
N VAL A 51 17.46 -8.09 13.42
CA VAL A 51 16.79 -6.81 13.74
C VAL A 51 17.38 -5.70 12.90
N ASP A 52 18.71 -5.54 12.85
CA ASP A 52 19.37 -4.49 12.07
C ASP A 52 19.06 -4.62 10.56
N ALA A 53 19.01 -5.86 10.03
CA ALA A 53 18.61 -6.09 8.65
C ALA A 53 17.13 -5.73 8.41
N GLY A 54 16.27 -6.00 9.40
CA GLY A 54 14.87 -5.60 9.38
C GLY A 54 14.71 -4.08 9.37
N ASP A 55 15.43 -3.37 10.24
CA ASP A 55 15.40 -1.91 10.36
C ASP A 55 15.86 -1.25 9.06
N ALA A 56 16.97 -1.72 8.48
CA ALA A 56 17.46 -1.23 7.21
C ALA A 56 16.51 -1.54 6.05
N SER A 57 15.88 -2.72 6.03
CA SER A 57 14.88 -3.06 5.01
C SER A 57 13.61 -2.20 5.13
N LEU A 58 13.18 -1.92 6.36
CA LEU A 58 12.05 -1.02 6.63
C LEU A 58 12.35 0.41 6.15
N ALA A 59 13.56 0.91 6.39
CA ALA A 59 14.00 2.23 5.91
C ALA A 59 14.08 2.31 4.38
N LEU A 60 14.33 1.19 3.71
CA LEU A 60 14.29 1.04 2.25
C LEU A 60 12.87 0.80 1.68
N ASP A 61 11.84 0.86 2.53
CA ASP A 61 10.45 0.52 2.20
C ASP A 61 10.24 -0.91 1.68
N ASP A 62 11.21 -1.82 1.89
CA ASP A 62 11.06 -3.26 1.63
C ASP A 62 10.39 -3.93 2.85
N TYR A 63 9.09 -3.68 2.98
CA TYR A 63 8.29 -4.17 4.10
C TYR A 63 8.24 -5.69 4.16
N SER A 64 8.31 -6.39 3.02
CA SER A 64 8.28 -7.85 2.98
C SER A 64 9.58 -8.44 3.52
N ALA A 65 10.73 -7.90 3.13
CA ALA A 65 12.02 -8.32 3.69
C ALA A 65 12.11 -7.97 5.18
N ALA A 66 11.69 -6.76 5.56
CA ALA A 66 11.68 -6.32 6.95
C ALA A 66 10.87 -7.28 7.85
N GLU A 67 9.64 -7.61 7.45
CA GLU A 67 8.80 -8.56 8.17
C GLU A 67 9.49 -9.92 8.33
N GLY A 68 10.09 -10.44 7.25
CA GLY A 68 10.81 -11.70 7.26
C GLY A 68 12.02 -11.70 8.20
N PHE A 69 12.78 -10.61 8.25
CA PHE A 69 13.92 -10.48 9.15
C PHE A 69 13.49 -10.42 10.63
N TYR A 70 12.51 -9.57 10.96
CA TYR A 70 12.00 -9.49 12.33
C TYR A 70 11.33 -10.79 12.79
N ALA A 71 10.57 -11.46 11.91
CA ALA A 71 9.96 -12.76 12.22
C ALA A 71 11.03 -13.81 12.55
N ARG A 72 12.14 -13.84 11.79
CA ARG A 72 13.30 -14.71 12.10
C ARG A 72 13.99 -14.30 13.39
N ALA A 73 14.12 -13.00 13.67
CA ALA A 73 14.69 -12.52 14.93
C ALA A 73 13.85 -13.01 16.13
N LEU A 74 12.52 -12.99 16.01
CA LEU A 74 11.61 -13.49 17.05
C LEU A 74 11.63 -15.01 17.22
N GLN A 75 11.96 -15.78 16.18
CA GLN A 75 12.20 -17.22 16.33
C GLN A 75 13.42 -17.52 17.21
N ILE A 76 14.44 -16.66 17.18
CA ILE A 76 15.66 -16.81 17.99
C ILE A 76 15.48 -16.15 19.37
N SER A 77 14.81 -15.00 19.42
CA SER A 77 14.58 -14.21 20.63
C SER A 77 13.11 -13.81 20.73
N PRO A 78 12.24 -14.69 21.24
CA PRO A 78 10.78 -14.45 21.29
C PRO A 78 10.36 -13.21 22.08
N ASN A 79 11.21 -12.74 23.00
CA ASN A 79 10.97 -11.55 23.81
C ASN A 79 11.78 -10.32 23.34
N SER A 80 12.23 -10.29 22.08
CA SER A 80 12.91 -9.11 21.54
C SER A 80 11.92 -7.95 21.38
N ALA A 81 12.06 -6.93 22.23
CA ALA A 81 11.30 -5.70 22.14
C ALA A 81 11.51 -4.99 20.80
N ALA A 82 12.77 -4.87 20.35
CA ALA A 82 13.13 -4.21 19.09
C ALA A 82 12.48 -4.87 17.87
N ALA A 83 12.52 -6.21 17.77
CA ALA A 83 11.90 -6.91 16.65
C ALA A 83 10.37 -6.73 16.61
N LYS A 84 9.71 -6.68 17.78
CA LYS A 84 8.27 -6.41 17.87
C LYS A 84 7.93 -4.97 17.46
N LEU A 85 8.75 -3.98 17.82
CA LEU A 85 8.58 -2.60 17.35
C LEU A 85 8.77 -2.47 15.84
N GLY A 86 9.77 -3.16 15.30
CA GLY A 86 9.99 -3.28 13.87
C GLY A 86 8.76 -3.82 13.14
N LEU A 87 8.19 -4.94 13.62
CA LEU A 87 6.94 -5.49 13.10
C LEU A 87 5.75 -4.53 13.25
N ALA A 88 5.62 -3.84 14.38
CA ALA A 88 4.55 -2.85 14.56
C ALA A 88 4.63 -1.74 13.51
N SER A 89 5.84 -1.28 13.20
CA SER A 89 6.10 -0.27 12.19
C SER A 89 5.80 -0.78 10.78
N VAL A 90 6.21 -2.02 10.46
CA VAL A 90 5.85 -2.71 9.20
C VAL A 90 4.33 -2.81 9.06
N PHE A 91 3.62 -3.19 10.12
CA PHE A 91 2.16 -3.31 10.10
C PHE A 91 1.48 -1.96 9.90
N LEU A 92 1.98 -0.87 10.50
CA LEU A 92 1.47 0.47 10.21
C LEU A 92 1.65 0.86 8.74
N LYS A 93 2.84 0.64 8.17
CA LYS A 93 3.17 0.97 6.76
C LYS A 93 2.34 0.12 5.79
N THR A 94 2.08 -1.13 6.14
CA THR A 94 1.27 -2.06 5.35
C THR A 94 -0.23 -1.99 5.66
N ARG A 95 -0.67 -1.00 6.45
CA ARG A 95 -2.09 -0.68 6.72
C ARG A 95 -2.83 -1.77 7.52
N GLN A 96 -2.12 -2.37 8.46
CA GLN A 96 -2.58 -3.41 9.38
C GLN A 96 -2.56 -2.87 10.83
N PRO A 97 -3.44 -1.90 11.18
CA PRO A 97 -3.35 -1.18 12.44
C PRO A 97 -3.66 -2.07 13.66
N VAL A 98 -4.45 -3.14 13.49
CA VAL A 98 -4.79 -4.04 14.59
C VAL A 98 -3.59 -4.89 15.00
N GLU A 99 -2.89 -5.45 14.02
CA GLU A 99 -1.65 -6.19 14.18
C GLU A 99 -0.55 -5.29 14.76
N ALA A 100 -0.48 -4.03 14.29
CA ALA A 100 0.45 -3.04 14.85
C ALA A 100 0.20 -2.81 16.35
N LEU A 101 -1.06 -2.59 16.77
CA LEU A 101 -1.41 -2.42 18.18
C LEU A 101 -1.04 -3.64 19.03
N GLN A 102 -1.23 -4.84 18.49
CA GLN A 102 -0.81 -6.06 19.17
C GLN A 102 0.71 -6.07 19.38
N MET A 103 1.48 -5.78 18.33
CA MET A 103 2.95 -5.78 18.42
C MET A 103 3.49 -4.69 19.34
N PHE A 104 2.90 -3.49 19.36
CA PHE A 104 3.26 -2.45 20.33
C PHE A 104 3.05 -2.92 21.77
N ALA A 105 1.88 -3.49 22.08
CA ALA A 105 1.59 -4.00 23.41
C ALA A 105 2.52 -5.16 23.81
N GLU A 106 2.91 -6.02 22.87
CA GLU A 106 3.87 -7.08 23.12
C GLU A 106 5.31 -6.57 23.30
N ALA A 107 5.68 -5.49 22.62
CA ALA A 107 6.98 -4.84 22.75
C ALA A 107 7.11 -4.13 24.11
N GLU A 108 6.06 -3.42 24.53
CA GLU A 108 5.98 -2.81 25.87
C GLU A 108 6.15 -3.87 26.96
N ARG A 109 5.41 -4.98 26.88
CA ARG A 109 5.58 -6.12 27.83
C ARG A 109 6.97 -6.73 27.80
N ALA A 110 7.66 -6.62 26.66
CA ALA A 110 9.05 -7.07 26.49
C ALA A 110 10.08 -6.04 27.00
N GLY A 111 9.65 -4.90 27.54
CA GLY A 111 10.51 -3.86 28.10
C GLY A 111 10.90 -2.76 27.12
N ALA A 112 10.21 -2.63 25.97
CA ALA A 112 10.36 -1.46 25.11
C ALA A 112 10.06 -0.18 25.89
N SER A 113 10.87 0.86 25.65
CA SER A 113 10.50 2.20 26.12
C SER A 113 9.28 2.67 25.35
N VAL A 114 8.18 2.89 26.06
CA VAL A 114 6.93 3.39 25.47
C VAL A 114 7.17 4.75 24.81
N ASP A 115 8.03 5.58 25.41
CA ASP A 115 8.27 6.96 25.00
C ASP A 115 8.61 7.13 23.52
N VAL A 116 9.44 6.24 22.98
CA VAL A 116 9.95 6.31 21.61
C VAL A 116 8.87 5.97 20.59
N ILE A 117 7.85 5.21 21.00
CA ILE A 117 6.86 4.61 20.08
C ILE A 117 5.50 5.27 20.18
N LEU A 118 5.30 6.19 21.14
CA LEU A 118 4.00 6.81 21.41
C LEU A 118 3.43 7.56 20.19
N GLY A 119 4.28 8.14 19.34
CA GLY A 119 3.85 8.79 18.10
C GLY A 119 3.20 7.81 17.11
N ASP A 120 3.78 6.63 16.93
CA ASP A 120 3.24 5.61 16.02
C ASP A 120 2.15 4.77 16.66
N TRP A 121 2.22 4.52 17.97
CA TRP A 121 1.13 3.90 18.72
C TRP A 121 -0.12 4.79 18.70
N GLY A 122 0.03 6.11 18.84
CA GLY A 122 -1.07 7.05 18.67
C GLY A 122 -1.73 6.95 17.29
N LEU A 123 -0.92 6.83 16.22
CA LEU A 123 -1.44 6.63 14.88
C LEU A 123 -2.22 5.31 14.76
N ALA A 124 -1.69 4.22 15.31
CA ALA A 124 -2.37 2.93 15.33
C ALA A 124 -3.73 3.01 16.05
N GLN A 125 -3.80 3.76 17.16
CA GLN A 125 -5.03 4.01 17.91
C GLN A 125 -6.05 4.83 17.10
N ASP A 126 -5.61 5.89 16.42
CA ASP A 126 -6.46 6.68 15.54
C ASP A 126 -7.04 5.83 14.39
N LEU A 127 -6.22 4.97 13.78
CA LEU A 127 -6.61 4.10 12.67
C LEU A 127 -7.63 3.01 13.06
N VAL A 128 -7.78 2.72 14.36
CA VAL A 128 -8.87 1.86 14.86
C VAL A 128 -10.02 2.66 15.51
N GLY A 129 -9.98 3.99 15.45
CA GLY A 129 -11.02 4.88 15.98
C GLY A 129 -10.89 5.23 17.47
N ASN A 130 -9.79 4.85 18.13
CA ASN A 130 -9.50 5.15 19.53
C ASN A 130 -8.84 6.54 19.70
N ASN A 131 -9.49 7.59 19.18
CA ASN A 131 -8.88 8.92 19.09
C ASN A 131 -8.52 9.53 20.45
N GLU A 132 -9.27 9.25 21.51
CA GLU A 132 -8.94 9.76 22.85
C GLU A 132 -7.63 9.18 23.40
N LEU A 133 -7.38 7.89 23.15
CA LEU A 133 -6.11 7.25 23.50
C LEU A 133 -4.99 7.78 22.61
N ALA A 134 -5.26 7.94 21.31
CA ALA A 134 -4.29 8.50 20.36
C ALA A 134 -3.80 9.88 20.81
N GLN A 135 -4.72 10.78 21.17
CA GLN A 135 -4.37 12.11 21.67
C GLN A 135 -3.54 12.08 22.95
N GLN A 136 -3.78 11.12 23.85
CA GLN A 136 -2.96 10.95 25.06
C GLN A 136 -1.53 10.54 24.69
N SER A 137 -1.41 9.56 23.78
CA SER A 137 -0.11 9.09 23.28
C SER A 137 0.68 10.21 22.61
N TYR A 138 0.06 10.97 21.71
CA TYR A 138 0.73 12.11 21.06
C TYR A 138 1.13 13.20 22.04
N ARG A 139 0.28 13.56 23.00
CA ARG A 139 0.62 14.57 24.01
C ARG A 139 1.77 14.12 24.91
N ALA A 140 1.80 12.84 25.28
CA ALA A 140 2.89 12.27 26.07
C ALA A 140 4.21 12.22 25.28
N PHE A 141 4.16 11.94 23.97
CA PHE A 141 5.30 12.04 23.06
C PHE A 141 5.81 13.50 22.97
N LEU A 142 4.92 14.44 22.65
CA LEU A 142 5.24 15.85 22.44
C LEU A 142 5.70 16.60 23.70
N ALA A 143 5.44 16.04 24.89
CA ALA A 143 5.98 16.56 26.15
C ALA A 143 7.51 16.34 26.28
N LYS A 144 8.08 15.41 25.50
CA LYS A 144 9.50 15.02 25.55
C LYS A 144 10.26 15.47 24.31
N GLU A 145 9.63 15.33 23.15
CA GLU A 145 10.24 15.60 21.86
C GLU A 145 9.31 16.46 21.00
N GLN A 146 9.85 17.51 20.38
CA GLN A 146 9.09 18.28 19.40
C GLN A 146 9.15 17.58 18.05
N ASP A 147 7.99 17.20 17.52
CA ASP A 147 7.88 16.57 16.21
C ASP A 147 6.69 17.15 15.44
N ASP A 148 6.97 17.63 14.23
CA ASP A 148 5.98 18.30 13.38
C ASP A 148 4.91 17.33 12.86
N GLU A 149 5.28 16.07 12.58
CA GLU A 149 4.37 15.05 12.09
C GLU A 149 3.41 14.59 13.19
N VAL A 150 3.91 14.31 14.39
CA VAL A 150 3.09 13.99 15.56
C VAL A 150 2.18 15.16 15.93
N THR A 151 2.66 16.40 15.79
CA THR A 151 1.84 17.60 15.98
C THR A 151 0.67 17.66 14.98
N ARG A 152 0.90 17.37 13.70
CA ARG A 152 -0.17 17.29 12.68
C ARG A 152 -1.15 16.16 12.99
N ARG A 153 -0.67 14.97 13.36
CA ARG A 153 -1.50 13.82 13.73
C ARG A 153 -2.39 14.12 14.93
N LEU A 154 -1.84 14.77 15.97
CA LEU A 154 -2.63 15.23 17.12
C LEU A 154 -3.74 16.20 16.70
N ALA A 155 -3.43 17.18 15.85
CA ALA A 155 -4.41 18.13 15.35
C ALA A 155 -5.54 17.41 14.58
N ILE A 156 -5.21 16.48 13.68
CA ILE A 156 -6.21 15.67 12.97
C ILE A 156 -7.07 14.86 13.94
N SER A 157 -6.47 14.20 14.93
CA SER A 157 -7.20 13.44 15.95
C SER A 157 -8.15 14.32 16.78
N GLN A 158 -7.76 15.58 17.06
CA GLN A 158 -8.63 16.57 17.69
C GLN A 158 -9.81 16.97 16.80
N ALA A 159 -9.59 17.15 15.49
CA ALA A 159 -10.65 17.42 14.53
C ALA A 159 -11.67 16.26 14.44
N ILE A 160 -11.18 15.01 14.39
CA ILE A 160 -12.02 13.79 14.41
C ILE A 160 -12.87 13.72 15.68
N ALA A 161 -12.33 14.19 16.82
CA ALA A 161 -13.04 14.27 18.08
C ALA A 161 -13.96 15.52 18.20
N GLY A 162 -14.06 16.37 17.18
CA GLY A 162 -14.86 17.60 17.20
C GLY A 162 -14.25 18.77 17.98
N GLN A 163 -12.98 18.66 18.40
CA GLN A 163 -12.30 19.64 19.26
C GLN A 163 -11.67 20.78 18.42
N ARG A 164 -12.52 21.59 17.80
CA ARG A 164 -12.09 22.65 16.85
C ARG A 164 -11.02 23.60 17.40
N ASP A 165 -11.22 24.13 18.60
CA ASP A 165 -10.30 25.13 19.17
C ASP A 165 -8.93 24.53 19.45
N ALA A 166 -8.91 23.29 19.96
CA ALA A 166 -7.67 22.55 20.21
C ALA A 166 -6.95 22.23 18.90
N PHE A 167 -7.69 21.77 17.88
CA PHE A 167 -7.16 21.49 16.54
C PHE A 167 -6.43 22.72 15.95
N GLU A 168 -7.08 23.88 15.90
CA GLU A 168 -6.47 25.10 15.36
C GLU A 168 -5.30 25.59 16.23
N ALA A 169 -5.40 25.46 17.56
CA ALA A 169 -4.33 25.85 18.47
C ALA A 169 -3.07 24.98 18.29
N THR A 170 -3.23 23.66 18.21
CA THR A 170 -2.13 22.69 18.02
C THR A 170 -1.40 22.94 16.70
N LEU A 171 -2.13 23.27 15.64
CA LEU A 171 -1.56 23.42 14.30
C LEU A 171 -0.91 24.80 14.05
N ARG A 172 -1.29 25.81 14.85
CA ARG A 172 -0.86 27.21 14.70
C ARG A 172 0.66 27.41 14.54
N PRO A 173 1.55 26.75 15.32
CA PRO A 173 2.99 26.94 15.17
C PRO A 173 3.48 26.53 13.77
N LEU A 174 2.93 25.45 13.21
CA LEU A 174 3.30 24.95 11.88
C LEU A 174 2.76 25.86 10.77
N LEU A 175 1.52 26.34 10.92
CA LEU A 175 0.90 27.26 9.96
C LEU A 175 1.62 28.61 9.90
N THR A 176 2.13 29.09 11.04
CA THR A 176 2.93 30.32 11.10
C THR A 176 4.24 30.18 10.33
N ARG A 177 4.84 28.99 10.35
CA ARG A 177 6.02 28.63 9.54
C ARG A 177 5.69 28.32 8.08
N GLN A 178 4.42 28.46 7.67
CA GLN A 178 3.94 28.16 6.32
C GLN A 178 4.18 26.70 5.90
N ASP A 179 4.11 25.77 6.86
CA ASP A 179 4.26 24.34 6.58
C ASP A 179 3.12 23.84 5.67
N LEU A 180 3.47 23.37 4.46
CA LEU A 180 2.50 22.87 3.48
C LEU A 180 1.73 21.65 4.01
N ALA A 181 2.42 20.76 4.74
CA ALA A 181 1.78 19.59 5.34
C ALA A 181 0.76 20.00 6.42
N ALA A 182 1.02 21.07 7.17
CA ALA A 182 0.06 21.64 8.11
C ALA A 182 -1.12 22.30 7.41
N PHE A 183 -0.95 23.00 6.28
CA PHE A 183 -2.09 23.48 5.50
C PHE A 183 -2.94 22.34 4.96
N ARG A 184 -2.32 21.24 4.51
CA ARG A 184 -3.01 20.01 4.12
C ARG A 184 -3.82 19.44 5.30
N ALA A 185 -3.19 19.27 6.45
CA ALA A 185 -3.83 18.77 7.66
C ALA A 185 -4.98 19.69 8.09
N ARG A 186 -4.81 21.02 7.95
CA ARG A 186 -5.86 21.99 8.26
C ARG A 186 -7.08 21.81 7.37
N ALA A 187 -6.87 21.67 6.06
CA ALA A 187 -7.96 21.46 5.11
C ALA A 187 -8.74 20.18 5.43
N PHE A 188 -8.05 19.06 5.68
CA PHE A 188 -8.71 17.82 6.10
C PHE A 188 -9.44 17.95 7.43
N GLY A 189 -8.84 18.59 8.44
CA GLY A 189 -9.47 18.80 9.74
C GLY A 189 -10.74 19.66 9.64
N LEU A 190 -10.73 20.71 8.83
CA LEU A 190 -11.93 21.51 8.55
C LEU A 190 -13.02 20.69 7.86
N ALA A 191 -12.67 19.86 6.87
CA ALA A 191 -13.62 18.97 6.21
C ALA A 191 -14.22 17.93 7.18
N ILE A 192 -13.42 17.37 8.07
CA ILE A 192 -13.87 16.45 9.15
C ILE A 192 -14.86 17.16 10.08
N LEU A 193 -14.57 18.41 10.44
CA LEU A 193 -15.43 19.25 11.30
C LEU A 193 -16.71 19.75 10.58
N GLY A 194 -16.91 19.40 9.31
CA GLY A 194 -18.09 19.74 8.51
C GLY A 194 -17.95 21.01 7.67
N ASP A 195 -16.82 21.71 7.71
CA ASP A 195 -16.59 22.96 6.96
C ASP A 195 -15.96 22.68 5.58
N THR A 196 -16.62 21.85 4.78
CA THR A 196 -16.12 21.40 3.47
C THR A 196 -15.80 22.55 2.53
N ASP A 197 -16.64 23.59 2.51
CA ASP A 197 -16.45 24.76 1.66
C ASP A 197 -15.21 25.56 2.06
N GLN A 198 -14.95 25.67 3.37
CA GLN A 198 -13.76 26.36 3.86
C GLN A 198 -12.50 25.54 3.60
N ALA A 199 -12.57 24.22 3.78
CA ALA A 199 -11.50 23.29 3.45
C ALA A 199 -11.08 23.41 1.97
N ALA A 200 -12.06 23.40 1.05
CA ALA A 200 -11.82 23.54 -0.39
C ALA A 200 -11.20 24.90 -0.75
N ARG A 201 -11.72 26.01 -0.19
CA ARG A 201 -11.13 27.33 -0.42
C ARG A 201 -9.71 27.42 0.10
N LEU A 202 -9.45 26.90 1.29
CA LEU A 202 -8.11 26.90 1.89
C LEU A 202 -7.13 26.10 1.05
N ALA A 203 -7.51 24.89 0.61
CA ALA A 203 -6.69 24.06 -0.26
C ALA A 203 -6.35 24.78 -1.58
N ASN A 204 -7.36 25.37 -2.25
CA ASN A 204 -7.15 26.07 -3.52
C ASN A 204 -6.28 27.34 -3.40
N GLN A 205 -6.24 27.96 -2.22
CA GLN A 205 -5.45 29.17 -1.99
C GLN A 205 -4.01 28.89 -1.55
N LEU A 206 -3.79 27.83 -0.78
CA LEU A 206 -2.54 27.61 -0.05
C LEU A 206 -1.76 26.37 -0.51
N LEU A 207 -2.39 25.44 -1.23
CA LEU A 207 -1.74 24.24 -1.73
C LEU A 207 -1.48 24.33 -3.24
N PRO A 208 -0.50 23.59 -3.78
CA PRO A 208 -0.30 23.47 -5.22
C PRO A 208 -1.60 23.05 -5.95
N PRO A 209 -1.90 23.60 -7.15
CA PRO A 209 -3.15 23.33 -7.87
C PRO A 209 -3.42 21.84 -8.12
N ASP A 210 -2.37 21.09 -8.47
CA ASP A 210 -2.49 19.65 -8.73
C ASP A 210 -2.82 18.86 -7.46
N LEU A 211 -2.33 19.31 -6.30
CA LEU A 211 -2.65 18.69 -5.02
C LEU A 211 -4.08 19.06 -4.59
N SER A 212 -4.44 20.33 -4.70
CA SER A 212 -5.78 20.81 -4.32
C SER A 212 -6.90 20.19 -5.15
N SER A 213 -6.72 20.09 -6.47
CA SER A 213 -7.70 19.49 -7.39
C SER A 213 -7.93 18.02 -7.10
N ARG A 214 -6.87 17.28 -6.73
CA ARG A 214 -6.96 15.89 -6.28
C ARG A 214 -7.65 15.77 -4.92
N MET A 215 -7.45 16.70 -4.00
CA MET A 215 -7.99 16.60 -2.63
C MET A 215 -9.45 17.04 -2.50
N THR A 216 -9.86 18.09 -3.21
CA THR A 216 -11.15 18.77 -3.01
C THR A 216 -12.38 17.83 -3.07
N PRO A 217 -12.48 16.90 -4.03
CA PRO A 217 -13.61 15.96 -4.09
C PRO A 217 -13.74 15.11 -2.82
N TYR A 218 -12.63 14.82 -2.13
CA TYR A 218 -12.64 13.98 -0.94
C TYR A 218 -13.18 14.71 0.31
N PHE A 219 -13.10 16.04 0.36
CA PHE A 219 -13.61 16.80 1.51
C PHE A 219 -15.11 16.59 1.73
N GLU A 220 -15.89 16.45 0.67
CA GLU A 220 -17.34 16.20 0.74
C GLU A 220 -17.69 14.87 1.41
N PHE A 221 -16.77 13.89 1.38
CA PHE A 221 -16.97 12.58 1.97
C PHE A 221 -16.52 12.50 3.42
N MET A 222 -15.61 13.37 3.87
CA MET A 222 -15.03 13.31 5.23
C MET A 222 -16.07 13.22 6.35
N PRO A 223 -17.19 13.97 6.34
CA PRO A 223 -18.22 13.85 7.38
C PRO A 223 -18.96 12.50 7.40
N ARG A 224 -18.90 11.72 6.32
CA ARG A 224 -19.58 10.41 6.18
C ARG A 224 -18.69 9.23 6.55
N LEU A 225 -17.39 9.48 6.70
CA LEU A 225 -16.41 8.48 7.06
C LEU A 225 -16.52 8.14 8.56
N THR A 226 -16.18 6.91 8.93
CA THR A 226 -15.94 6.55 10.33
C THR A 226 -14.70 7.28 10.86
N LYS A 227 -14.51 7.33 12.18
CA LYS A 227 -13.34 7.99 12.78
C LYS A 227 -12.01 7.36 12.32
N SER A 228 -11.98 6.04 12.20
CA SER A 228 -10.83 5.29 11.65
C SER A 228 -10.56 5.65 10.19
N GLN A 229 -11.60 5.73 9.35
CA GLN A 229 -11.50 6.14 7.95
C GLN A 229 -11.06 7.60 7.81
N GLN A 230 -11.54 8.50 8.67
CA GLN A 230 -11.07 9.89 8.70
C GLN A 230 -9.59 9.96 9.04
N ALA A 231 -9.12 9.18 10.02
CA ALA A 231 -7.70 9.10 10.37
C ALA A 231 -6.85 8.55 9.22
N ALA A 232 -7.31 7.48 8.56
CA ALA A 232 -6.62 6.88 7.41
C ALA A 232 -6.54 7.86 6.22
N ALA A 233 -7.63 8.56 5.92
CA ALA A 233 -7.68 9.55 4.86
C ALA A 233 -6.76 10.75 5.14
N ALA A 234 -6.87 11.34 6.33
CA ALA A 234 -6.16 12.55 6.66
C ALA A 234 -4.65 12.32 6.89
N ASN A 235 -4.26 11.23 7.56
CA ASN A 235 -2.86 10.95 7.88
C ASN A 235 -2.14 10.17 6.77
N LEU A 236 -2.79 9.19 6.15
CA LEU A 236 -2.15 8.27 5.20
C LEU A 236 -2.57 8.51 3.74
N GLY A 237 -3.54 9.39 3.48
CA GLY A 237 -4.09 9.59 2.13
C GLY A 237 -4.90 8.38 1.62
N ILE A 238 -5.39 7.53 2.52
CA ILE A 238 -6.11 6.30 2.17
C ILE A 238 -7.60 6.54 2.29
N PHE A 239 -8.31 6.45 1.17
CA PHE A 239 -9.76 6.61 1.12
C PHE A 239 -10.44 5.26 0.97
N PRO A 240 -11.52 5.00 1.73
CA PRO A 240 -12.30 3.77 1.57
C PRO A 240 -13.01 3.75 0.23
N ARG A 241 -13.33 2.55 -0.25
CA ARG A 241 -14.21 2.41 -1.42
C ARG A 241 -15.62 2.86 -1.06
N ALA A 242 -16.42 3.21 -2.07
CA ALA A 242 -17.79 3.67 -1.86
C ALA A 242 -18.65 2.71 -1.01
N ALA A 243 -18.47 1.39 -1.18
CA ALA A 243 -19.18 0.37 -0.41
C ALA A 243 -18.77 0.27 1.07
N GLU A 244 -17.58 0.78 1.39
CA GLU A 244 -16.95 0.74 2.71
C GLU A 244 -17.18 2.05 3.49
N ILE A 245 -17.61 3.13 2.84
CA ILE A 245 -17.87 4.43 3.51
C ILE A 245 -18.82 4.25 4.70
N GLY A 246 -18.38 4.74 5.87
CA GLY A 246 -19.15 4.69 7.11
C GLY A 246 -19.24 3.29 7.73
N ARG A 247 -18.47 2.32 7.24
CA ARG A 247 -18.43 0.93 7.72
C ARG A 247 -17.00 0.47 7.90
N ASP A 248 -16.65 0.18 9.15
CA ASP A 248 -15.36 -0.42 9.49
C ASP A 248 -15.44 -1.94 9.48
N ASP A 249 -14.28 -2.58 9.33
CA ASP A 249 -14.14 -4.00 9.63
C ASP A 249 -14.59 -4.29 11.08
N PRO A 250 -15.34 -5.39 11.33
CA PRO A 250 -15.82 -5.71 12.67
C PRO A 250 -14.74 -5.75 13.76
N GLN A 251 -13.53 -6.20 13.42
CA GLN A 251 -12.41 -6.26 14.36
C GLN A 251 -11.94 -4.84 14.74
N MET A 252 -11.79 -3.95 13.77
CA MET A 252 -11.46 -2.53 14.03
C MET A 252 -12.58 -1.83 14.82
N ALA A 253 -13.84 -2.04 14.43
CA ALA A 253 -14.99 -1.44 15.10
C ALA A 253 -15.10 -1.86 16.58
N SER A 254 -14.76 -3.11 16.91
CA SER A 254 -14.77 -3.58 18.31
C SER A 254 -13.71 -2.89 19.17
N LEU A 255 -12.51 -2.68 18.62
CA LEU A 255 -11.41 -1.99 19.29
C LEU A 255 -11.70 -0.51 19.50
N GLY A 256 -12.31 0.16 18.51
CA GLY A 256 -12.67 1.58 18.56
C GLY A 256 -13.78 1.93 19.54
N ARG A 257 -14.62 0.96 19.92
CA ARG A 257 -15.68 1.15 20.94
C ARG A 257 -15.18 0.99 22.37
N GLY A 258 -13.91 0.63 22.57
CA GLY A 258 -13.39 0.28 23.89
C GLY A 258 -14.09 -0.95 24.49
N GLU A 259 -14.74 -1.78 23.67
CA GLU A 259 -15.35 -3.03 24.13
C GLU A 259 -14.22 -4.01 24.45
N ASP A 260 -14.13 -4.44 25.72
CA ASP A 260 -13.20 -5.50 26.11
C ASP A 260 -13.44 -6.71 25.18
N PRO A 261 -12.42 -7.23 24.46
CA PRO A 261 -12.58 -8.36 23.55
C PRO A 261 -13.16 -9.62 24.24
N ARG A 262 -13.14 -9.68 25.57
CA ARG A 262 -13.83 -10.71 26.36
C ARG A 262 -15.36 -10.56 26.35
N ILE A 263 -15.89 -9.34 26.30
CA ILE A 263 -17.32 -9.04 26.28
C ILE A 263 -17.89 -9.28 24.87
N ALA A 264 -17.16 -8.93 23.81
CA ALA A 264 -17.54 -9.23 22.43
C ALA A 264 -17.69 -10.75 22.15
N ARG A 265 -16.88 -11.60 22.82
CA ARG A 265 -17.02 -13.07 22.77
C ARG A 265 -18.25 -13.60 23.52
N VAL A 266 -18.81 -12.84 24.45
CA VAL A 266 -20.05 -13.19 25.16
C VAL A 266 -21.27 -12.87 24.28
N ASP A 267 -21.27 -11.74 23.57
CA ASP A 267 -22.36 -11.36 22.66
C ASP A 267 -22.47 -12.27 21.43
N GLN A 268 -21.36 -12.81 20.92
CA GLN A 268 -21.39 -13.84 19.87
C GLN A 268 -22.05 -15.16 20.31
N ARG A 269 -22.23 -15.39 21.62
CA ARG A 269 -23.00 -16.53 22.15
C ARG A 269 -24.48 -16.22 22.34
N LEU A 270 -24.87 -14.95 22.26
CA LEU A 270 -26.25 -14.47 22.45
C LEU A 270 -26.95 -14.12 21.13
N THR A 271 -26.29 -14.24 19.97
CA THR A 271 -26.94 -14.15 18.66
C THR A 271 -27.90 -15.34 18.48
N PRO A 272 -29.22 -15.12 18.35
CA PRO A 272 -30.18 -16.22 18.19
C PRO A 272 -29.96 -16.91 16.83
N ARG A 273 -29.56 -18.19 16.84
CA ARG A 273 -29.51 -19.05 15.66
C ARG A 273 -30.88 -19.66 15.35
N GLY A 274 -31.90 -18.83 15.20
CA GLY A 274 -33.26 -19.24 14.85
C GLY A 274 -33.73 -18.58 13.56
N THR A 275 -34.44 -19.32 12.72
CA THR A 275 -35.14 -18.78 11.55
C THR A 275 -36.17 -17.73 12.02
N PRO A 276 -36.14 -16.49 11.50
CA PRO A 276 -37.08 -15.46 11.93
C PRO A 276 -38.51 -15.84 11.53
N LEU A 277 -39.41 -15.96 12.50
CA LEU A 277 -40.86 -16.05 12.28
C LEU A 277 -41.43 -14.63 12.12
N GLY A 278 -41.88 -14.30 10.92
CA GLY A 278 -42.72 -13.12 10.68
C GLY A 278 -42.47 -12.44 9.36
N THR A 279 -43.06 -12.95 8.28
CA THR A 279 -43.22 -12.21 7.03
C THR A 279 -44.39 -11.23 7.17
N ARG A 280 -44.11 -9.94 7.26
CA ARG A 280 -45.09 -8.89 6.91
C ARG A 280 -44.97 -8.64 5.41
N VAL A 281 -46.02 -8.98 4.68
CA VAL A 281 -46.16 -8.70 3.25
C VAL A 281 -46.84 -7.35 3.12
N ASP A 282 -46.09 -6.31 2.76
CA ASP A 282 -46.66 -5.07 2.24
C ASP A 282 -46.88 -5.25 0.74
N THR A 283 -48.15 -5.35 0.34
CA THR A 283 -48.56 -5.30 -1.07
C THR A 283 -48.83 -3.85 -1.46
N SER A 284 -47.97 -3.27 -2.29
CA SER A 284 -48.30 -2.10 -3.11
C SER A 284 -47.70 -2.30 -4.52
N PRO A 285 -48.47 -2.09 -5.60
CA PRO A 285 -48.04 -2.43 -6.96
C PRO A 285 -47.10 -1.36 -7.56
N PRO A 286 -46.16 -1.73 -8.47
CA PRO A 286 -45.19 -0.81 -9.04
C PRO A 286 -45.71 -0.11 -10.31
N GLU A 287 -45.44 1.19 -10.43
CA GLU A 287 -45.47 1.89 -11.73
C GLU A 287 -44.09 1.81 -12.43
N PRO A 288 -44.03 1.75 -13.77
CA PRO A 288 -42.78 1.65 -14.49
C PRO A 288 -42.23 3.00 -14.96
N SER A 289 -40.92 2.98 -15.23
CA SER A 289 -40.12 3.86 -16.12
C SER A 289 -39.40 5.07 -15.51
N GLY A 290 -38.06 4.95 -15.53
CA GLY A 290 -37.08 5.98 -15.18
C GLY A 290 -35.90 5.31 -14.49
N GLU A 291 -34.71 5.28 -15.11
CA GLU A 291 -33.49 4.88 -14.40
C GLU A 291 -33.42 5.64 -13.07
N SER A 292 -33.41 4.90 -11.96
CA SER A 292 -33.29 5.49 -10.63
C SER A 292 -32.10 6.44 -10.58
N ARG A 293 -32.27 7.62 -9.96
CA ARG A 293 -31.18 8.58 -9.72
C ARG A 293 -29.96 7.88 -9.08
N LEU A 294 -30.17 6.82 -8.29
CA LEU A 294 -29.12 5.98 -7.70
C LEU A 294 -28.38 5.13 -8.73
N ALA A 295 -29.05 4.63 -9.78
CA ALA A 295 -28.43 3.88 -10.87
C ALA A 295 -27.60 4.78 -11.79
N ARG A 296 -28.04 6.05 -11.98
CA ARG A 296 -27.27 7.06 -12.72
C ARG A 296 -26.01 7.48 -11.95
N ILE A 297 -26.14 7.73 -10.65
CA ILE A 297 -25.02 8.04 -9.74
C ILE A 297 -24.04 6.85 -9.65
N ALA A 298 -24.53 5.61 -9.58
CA ALA A 298 -23.67 4.43 -9.54
C ALA A 298 -22.87 4.23 -10.85
N ARG A 299 -23.42 4.60 -12.01
CA ARG A 299 -22.70 4.56 -13.29
C ARG A 299 -21.66 5.68 -13.43
N GLU A 300 -21.98 6.90 -13.02
CA GLU A 300 -21.02 8.01 -12.98
C GLU A 300 -19.88 7.75 -11.97
N GLN A 301 -20.16 7.06 -10.86
CA GLN A 301 -19.13 6.68 -9.90
C GLN A 301 -18.29 5.49 -10.34
N ALA A 302 -18.85 4.55 -11.11
CA ALA A 302 -18.08 3.47 -11.73
C ALA A 302 -17.09 4.03 -12.75
N SER A 303 -17.48 5.02 -13.57
CA SER A 303 -16.56 5.67 -14.52
C SER A 303 -15.46 6.49 -13.83
N VAL A 304 -15.77 7.09 -12.68
CA VAL A 304 -14.79 7.84 -11.88
C VAL A 304 -13.84 6.89 -11.12
N ALA A 305 -14.35 5.82 -10.51
CA ALA A 305 -13.53 4.80 -9.85
C ALA A 305 -12.62 4.03 -10.83
N ASP A 306 -13.11 3.76 -12.05
CA ASP A 306 -12.30 3.17 -13.12
C ASP A 306 -11.24 4.16 -13.63
N ALA A 307 -11.56 5.47 -13.73
CA ALA A 307 -10.58 6.52 -14.02
C ALA A 307 -9.50 6.69 -12.94
N PHE A 308 -9.77 6.27 -11.69
CA PHE A 308 -8.82 6.32 -10.58
C PHE A 308 -8.09 5.00 -10.29
N SER A 309 -8.36 3.94 -11.05
CA SER A 309 -7.60 2.68 -10.96
C SER A 309 -6.15 2.81 -11.49
N GLY A 310 -5.86 3.86 -12.26
CA GLY A 310 -4.52 4.19 -12.75
C GLY A 310 -3.62 4.95 -11.77
N PHE A 311 -4.13 5.42 -10.63
CA PHE A 311 -3.39 6.32 -9.72
C PHE A 311 -2.60 5.62 -8.59
N ILE A 312 -2.44 4.29 -8.64
CA ILE A 312 -1.64 3.51 -7.67
C ILE A 312 -0.29 3.05 -8.27
N ALA A 313 0.07 3.50 -9.48
CA ALA A 313 1.45 3.43 -9.94
C ALA A 313 2.20 4.71 -9.52
N PRO A 314 3.45 4.63 -9.05
CA PRO A 314 4.28 5.81 -8.86
C PRO A 314 4.65 6.33 -10.25
N GLU A 315 3.88 7.31 -10.75
CA GLU A 315 4.21 8.04 -11.97
C GLU A 315 4.64 9.46 -11.61
N GLU A 316 5.76 9.86 -12.20
CA GLU A 316 6.65 10.97 -11.82
C GLU A 316 5.94 12.33 -11.73
N LEU A 317 6.28 13.10 -10.71
CA LEU A 317 5.93 14.52 -10.62
C LEU A 317 6.66 15.30 -11.72
N PRO A 318 6.01 16.24 -12.43
CA PRO A 318 6.70 17.12 -13.37
C PRO A 318 7.60 18.10 -12.60
N ALA A 319 8.91 17.99 -12.82
CA ALA A 319 9.90 18.95 -12.37
C ALA A 319 9.73 20.26 -13.15
N ALA A 320 9.16 21.29 -12.53
CA ALA A 320 9.37 22.66 -12.98
C ALA A 320 10.77 23.11 -12.55
N ALA A 321 11.68 23.11 -13.51
CA ALA A 321 13.07 23.53 -13.34
C ALA A 321 13.15 25.02 -12.98
N SER A 322 13.92 25.34 -11.94
CA SER A 322 14.50 26.66 -11.73
C SER A 322 15.71 26.85 -12.66
N ASP A 323 15.82 28.06 -13.19
CA ASP A 323 16.82 28.53 -14.15
C ASP A 323 18.26 28.12 -13.76
N GLY A 324 18.92 27.35 -14.63
CA GLY A 324 20.27 26.80 -14.42
C GLY A 324 20.43 25.29 -14.69
N ALA A 325 19.37 24.59 -15.08
CA ALA A 325 19.43 23.19 -15.47
C ALA A 325 20.02 23.01 -16.89
N VAL A 326 21.03 22.16 -17.01
CA VAL A 326 21.63 21.78 -18.30
C VAL A 326 20.69 20.80 -19.02
N ASP A 327 20.33 21.14 -20.26
CA ASP A 327 19.40 20.38 -21.11
C ASP A 327 20.03 19.06 -21.57
N ILE A 328 19.59 17.96 -20.95
CA ILE A 328 20.05 16.58 -21.22
C ILE A 328 19.40 15.96 -22.46
N SER A 329 18.46 16.64 -23.13
CA SER A 329 17.81 16.11 -24.34
C SER A 329 18.69 16.21 -25.60
N THR A 330 19.79 16.97 -25.55
CA THR A 330 20.74 17.18 -26.66
C THR A 330 22.05 16.38 -26.57
N ILE A 331 22.16 15.45 -25.62
CA ILE A 331 23.36 14.59 -25.50
C ILE A 331 23.15 13.33 -26.37
N GLU A 332 23.76 13.30 -27.56
CA GLU A 332 23.91 12.08 -28.34
C GLU A 332 24.93 11.15 -27.65
N ILE A 333 24.42 10.11 -27.00
CA ILE A 333 25.23 9.07 -26.35
C ILE A 333 25.75 8.11 -27.44
N PRO A 334 27.08 7.93 -27.61
CA PRO A 334 27.61 6.85 -28.42
C PRO A 334 27.19 5.51 -27.81
N ARG A 335 26.33 4.77 -28.54
CA ARG A 335 25.92 3.41 -28.21
C ARG A 335 27.14 2.48 -28.27
N GLU A 336 27.64 2.10 -27.11
CA GLU A 336 28.34 0.84 -26.95
C GLU A 336 27.42 -0.14 -26.21
N GLN A 337 27.29 -1.31 -26.81
CA GLN A 337 26.26 -2.30 -26.54
C GLN A 337 26.63 -3.12 -25.30
N SER A 338 25.71 -3.17 -24.35
CA SER A 338 25.20 -4.45 -23.86
C SER A 338 23.78 -4.21 -23.39
N LYS A 339 22.83 -4.56 -24.26
CA LYS A 339 21.42 -4.74 -23.89
C LYS A 339 21.43 -5.60 -22.62
N PRO A 340 20.85 -5.17 -21.48
CA PRO A 340 20.66 -6.10 -20.37
C PRO A 340 19.94 -7.31 -20.95
N GLU A 341 20.51 -8.50 -20.75
CA GLU A 341 19.89 -9.73 -21.21
C GLU A 341 18.44 -9.70 -20.69
N PRO A 342 17.43 -9.85 -21.58
CA PRO A 342 16.05 -9.84 -21.13
C PRO A 342 15.92 -10.87 -20.00
N PRO A 343 15.20 -10.54 -18.90
CA PRO A 343 15.03 -11.47 -17.80
C PRO A 343 14.57 -12.81 -18.38
N GLN A 344 15.26 -13.90 -18.06
CA GLN A 344 15.01 -15.21 -18.69
C GLN A 344 13.55 -15.66 -18.52
N HIS A 345 12.85 -15.13 -17.51
CA HIS A 345 11.42 -15.32 -17.25
C HIS A 345 10.73 -13.96 -16.95
N PRO A 346 10.15 -13.27 -17.95
CA PRO A 346 9.37 -12.05 -17.69
C PRO A 346 8.09 -12.36 -16.90
N SER A 347 7.59 -11.39 -16.14
CA SER A 347 6.29 -11.52 -15.44
C SER A 347 5.17 -11.84 -16.43
N ARG A 348 4.36 -12.85 -16.12
CA ARG A 348 3.29 -13.37 -16.99
C ARG A 348 2.02 -13.58 -16.19
N HIS A 349 0.88 -13.49 -16.86
CA HIS A 349 -0.42 -13.77 -16.27
C HIS A 349 -0.81 -15.23 -16.50
N TRP A 350 -1.35 -15.87 -15.47
CA TRP A 350 -1.68 -17.30 -15.44
C TRP A 350 -3.03 -17.52 -14.75
N VAL A 351 -3.62 -18.69 -14.98
CA VAL A 351 -4.75 -19.18 -14.21
C VAL A 351 -4.31 -20.39 -13.40
N GLN A 352 -4.40 -20.27 -12.08
CA GLN A 352 -4.15 -21.36 -11.14
C GLN A 352 -5.38 -22.27 -11.07
N MET A 353 -5.13 -23.56 -11.31
CA MET A 353 -6.14 -24.60 -11.45
C MET A 353 -6.19 -25.53 -10.23
N ALA A 354 -5.05 -25.78 -9.59
CA ALA A 354 -4.94 -26.63 -8.40
C ALA A 354 -3.65 -26.34 -7.63
N THR A 355 -3.52 -26.95 -6.46
CA THR A 355 -2.30 -26.93 -5.65
C THR A 355 -2.05 -28.31 -5.06
N GLY A 356 -0.82 -28.79 -5.09
CA GLY A 356 -0.49 -30.13 -4.61
C GLY A 356 1.00 -30.33 -4.38
N ARG A 357 1.37 -31.21 -3.44
CA ARG A 357 2.77 -31.51 -3.14
C ARG A 357 3.42 -32.39 -4.21
N ASP A 358 2.65 -33.30 -4.80
CA ASP A 358 3.10 -34.25 -5.81
C ASP A 358 2.78 -33.73 -7.22
N ILE A 359 3.82 -33.47 -8.02
CA ILE A 359 3.70 -33.02 -9.41
C ILE A 359 3.03 -34.09 -10.29
N GLY A 360 3.25 -35.38 -10.01
CA GLY A 360 2.61 -36.49 -10.73
C GLY A 360 1.09 -36.51 -10.52
N ALA A 361 0.65 -36.24 -9.30
CA ALA A 361 -0.78 -36.09 -8.97
C ALA A 361 -1.39 -34.88 -9.69
N LEU A 362 -0.69 -33.73 -9.72
CA LEU A 362 -1.13 -32.53 -10.44
C LEU A 362 -1.30 -32.77 -11.94
N ARG A 363 -0.42 -33.56 -12.58
CA ARG A 363 -0.58 -33.96 -13.99
C ARG A 363 -1.81 -34.84 -14.22
N PHE A 364 -2.14 -35.72 -13.28
CA PHE A 364 -3.36 -36.52 -13.34
C PHE A 364 -4.61 -35.65 -13.19
N ASP A 365 -4.59 -34.72 -12.23
CA ASP A 365 -5.66 -33.75 -12.01
C ASP A 365 -5.88 -32.88 -13.24
N TRP A 366 -4.82 -32.37 -13.87
CA TRP A 366 -4.90 -31.63 -15.13
C TRP A 366 -5.61 -32.43 -16.24
N ARG A 367 -5.21 -33.69 -16.47
CA ARG A 367 -5.86 -34.57 -17.45
C ARG A 367 -7.32 -34.85 -17.12
N ARG A 368 -7.70 -34.84 -15.84
CA ARG A 368 -9.09 -34.98 -15.41
C ARG A 368 -9.89 -33.70 -15.66
N MET A 369 -9.29 -32.54 -15.43
CA MET A 369 -9.89 -31.23 -15.70
C MET A 369 -10.13 -31.02 -17.19
N MET A 370 -9.15 -31.33 -18.05
CA MET A 370 -9.31 -31.26 -19.52
C MET A 370 -10.48 -32.12 -20.02
N ARG A 371 -10.69 -33.31 -19.44
CA ARG A 371 -11.84 -34.17 -19.80
C ARG A 371 -13.19 -33.64 -19.34
N ARG A 372 -13.22 -32.83 -18.29
CA ARG A 372 -14.45 -32.27 -17.71
C ARG A 372 -14.82 -30.92 -18.33
N ALA A 373 -13.83 -30.17 -18.85
CA ALA A 373 -14.01 -28.87 -19.49
C ALA A 373 -13.21 -28.77 -20.81
N PRO A 374 -13.48 -29.62 -21.81
CA PRO A 374 -12.72 -29.62 -23.07
C PRO A 374 -12.85 -28.28 -23.79
N GLU A 375 -14.03 -27.65 -23.80
CA GLU A 375 -14.26 -26.36 -24.47
C GLU A 375 -13.38 -25.21 -23.95
N LEU A 376 -12.93 -25.28 -22.69
CA LEU A 376 -12.14 -24.22 -22.05
C LEU A 376 -10.65 -24.55 -21.96
N LEU A 377 -10.31 -25.83 -21.86
CA LEU A 377 -8.96 -26.31 -21.54
C LEU A 377 -8.29 -27.12 -22.66
N ASP A 378 -9.01 -27.50 -23.72
CA ASP A 378 -8.42 -28.25 -24.84
C ASP A 378 -7.38 -27.40 -25.59
N GLY A 379 -6.27 -28.05 -25.96
CA GLY A 379 -5.11 -27.37 -26.55
C GLY A 379 -4.30 -26.47 -25.59
N ARG A 380 -4.66 -26.37 -24.31
CA ARG A 380 -3.89 -25.61 -23.32
C ARG A 380 -2.88 -26.51 -22.60
N GLU A 381 -1.76 -25.89 -22.22
CA GLU A 381 -0.69 -26.58 -21.49
C GLU A 381 -0.81 -26.36 -19.98
N ALA A 382 -0.27 -27.33 -19.23
CA ALA A 382 -0.13 -27.26 -17.78
C ALA A 382 1.29 -26.90 -17.37
N TYR A 383 1.36 -26.02 -16.38
CA TYR A 383 2.59 -25.47 -15.85
C TYR A 383 2.61 -25.58 -14.34
N SER A 384 3.81 -25.53 -13.75
CA SER A 384 3.98 -25.59 -12.32
C SER A 384 5.03 -24.61 -11.81
N THR A 385 4.75 -24.03 -10.65
CA THR A 385 5.68 -23.19 -9.89
C THR A 385 5.61 -23.58 -8.41
N PRO A 386 6.74 -23.55 -7.67
CA PRO A 386 6.76 -23.79 -6.23
C PRO A 386 5.89 -22.78 -5.46
N TRP A 387 5.18 -23.25 -4.44
CA TRP A 387 4.41 -22.43 -3.52
C TRP A 387 4.49 -23.00 -2.10
N GLY A 388 5.42 -22.45 -1.30
CA GLY A 388 5.72 -22.97 0.03
C GLY A 388 6.20 -24.42 -0.02
N GLN A 389 5.47 -25.34 0.63
CA GLN A 389 5.75 -26.79 0.59
C GLN A 389 4.97 -27.53 -0.51
N ALA A 390 4.20 -26.82 -1.34
CA ALA A 390 3.40 -27.39 -2.43
C ALA A 390 3.80 -26.78 -3.77
N ASN A 391 3.18 -27.25 -4.85
CA ASN A 391 3.30 -26.71 -6.19
C ASN A 391 1.95 -26.18 -6.65
N ARG A 392 1.95 -25.06 -7.37
CA ARG A 392 0.76 -24.58 -8.09
C ARG A 392 0.68 -25.29 -9.43
N LEU A 393 -0.53 -25.64 -9.85
CA LEU A 393 -0.85 -26.02 -11.22
C LEU A 393 -1.43 -24.80 -11.92
N LEU A 394 -0.79 -24.38 -13.01
CA LEU A 394 -1.11 -23.18 -13.78
C LEU A 394 -1.45 -23.55 -15.22
N THR A 395 -2.27 -22.74 -15.88
CA THR A 395 -2.46 -22.74 -17.34
C THR A 395 -2.32 -21.30 -17.87
N GLY A 396 -1.84 -21.14 -19.10
CA GLY A 396 -1.43 -19.86 -19.68
C GLY A 396 -0.19 -20.02 -20.57
N PRO A 397 0.62 -18.97 -20.78
CA PRO A 397 0.46 -17.59 -20.28
C PRO A 397 -0.61 -16.79 -21.03
N PHE A 398 -1.18 -15.77 -20.38
CA PHE A 398 -2.13 -14.82 -20.97
C PHE A 398 -1.45 -13.48 -21.24
N ALA A 399 -1.90 -12.78 -22.30
CA ALA A 399 -1.31 -11.50 -22.69
C ALA A 399 -1.69 -10.39 -21.70
N THR A 400 -2.89 -10.47 -21.13
CA THR A 400 -3.40 -9.50 -20.16
C THR A 400 -3.99 -10.18 -18.93
N ARG A 401 -4.04 -9.44 -17.81
CA ARG A 401 -4.68 -9.90 -16.58
C ARG A 401 -6.18 -10.14 -16.78
N ASP A 402 -6.82 -9.41 -17.67
CA ASP A 402 -8.27 -9.51 -17.91
C ASP A 402 -8.65 -10.76 -18.67
N GLU A 403 -7.81 -11.23 -19.61
CA GLU A 403 -7.97 -12.53 -20.26
C GLU A 403 -7.89 -13.68 -19.24
N ALA A 404 -6.91 -13.64 -18.34
CA ALA A 404 -6.79 -14.65 -17.27
C ALA A 404 -8.01 -14.63 -16.34
N ARG A 405 -8.52 -13.44 -15.98
CA ARG A 405 -9.73 -13.30 -15.17
C ARG A 405 -11.00 -13.76 -15.88
N GLN A 406 -11.07 -13.61 -17.20
CA GLN A 406 -12.19 -14.11 -17.99
C GLN A 406 -12.25 -15.64 -17.93
N LEU A 407 -11.13 -16.31 -18.16
CA LEU A 407 -11.09 -17.78 -18.07
C LEU A 407 -11.45 -18.28 -16.66
N VAL A 408 -11.01 -17.59 -15.60
CA VAL A 408 -11.42 -17.91 -14.22
C VAL A 408 -12.94 -17.82 -14.05
N ARG A 409 -13.61 -16.81 -14.62
CA ARG A 409 -15.07 -16.68 -14.56
C ARG A 409 -15.77 -17.84 -15.29
N GLU A 410 -15.28 -18.21 -16.47
CA GLU A 410 -15.82 -19.31 -17.29
C GLU A 410 -15.63 -20.66 -16.59
N LEU A 411 -14.44 -20.92 -16.03
CA LEU A 411 -14.15 -22.13 -15.26
C LEU A 411 -14.98 -22.23 -13.98
N ARG A 412 -15.22 -21.10 -13.31
CA ARG A 412 -16.08 -21.06 -12.11
C ARG A 412 -17.53 -21.43 -12.44
N GLN A 413 -18.04 -21.05 -13.62
CA GLN A 413 -19.38 -21.46 -14.07
C GLN A 413 -19.48 -22.97 -14.31
N GLN A 414 -18.38 -23.63 -14.68
CA GLN A 414 -18.30 -25.09 -14.80
C GLN A 414 -17.96 -25.81 -13.47
N GLY A 415 -17.90 -25.06 -12.36
CA GLY A 415 -17.69 -25.59 -11.02
C GLY A 415 -16.24 -26.00 -10.74
N PHE A 416 -15.26 -25.26 -11.29
CA PHE A 416 -13.85 -25.37 -10.92
C PHE A 416 -13.44 -24.21 -10.01
N ASP A 417 -12.67 -24.52 -8.97
CA ASP A 417 -12.01 -23.51 -8.12
C ASP A 417 -10.69 -23.08 -8.78
N SER A 418 -10.73 -21.96 -9.50
CA SER A 418 -9.59 -21.39 -10.21
C SER A 418 -9.34 -19.94 -9.81
N PHE A 419 -8.09 -19.48 -9.91
CA PHE A 419 -7.66 -18.15 -9.46
C PHE A 419 -6.70 -17.51 -10.47
N SER A 420 -6.77 -16.19 -10.65
CA SER A 420 -5.78 -15.49 -11.47
C SER A 420 -4.45 -15.37 -10.71
N TYR A 421 -3.36 -15.79 -11.33
CA TYR A 421 -2.00 -15.68 -10.79
C TYR A 421 -1.14 -14.79 -11.70
N THR A 422 -0.24 -14.02 -11.13
CA THR A 422 0.75 -13.24 -11.89
C THR A 422 2.11 -13.58 -11.32
N SER A 423 2.99 -14.11 -12.17
CA SER A 423 4.31 -14.55 -11.73
C SER A 423 5.22 -13.35 -11.49
N ALA A 424 6.10 -13.46 -10.49
CA ALA A 424 7.14 -12.45 -10.28
C ALA A 424 8.14 -12.46 -11.45
N GLU A 425 8.84 -11.35 -11.65
CA GLU A 425 9.93 -11.28 -12.63
C GLU A 425 11.07 -12.22 -12.20
N GLY A 426 11.53 -13.09 -13.11
CA GLY A 426 12.53 -14.11 -12.83
C GLY A 426 11.98 -15.41 -12.22
N GLU A 427 10.66 -15.52 -11.98
CA GLU A 427 10.06 -16.74 -11.45
C GLU A 427 10.04 -17.87 -12.49
N LYS A 428 10.69 -18.99 -12.14
CA LYS A 428 10.75 -20.16 -13.02
C LYS A 428 9.43 -20.92 -13.01
N ILE A 429 8.84 -21.08 -14.19
CA ILE A 429 7.61 -21.85 -14.39
C ILE A 429 7.93 -23.02 -15.31
N ASP A 430 7.83 -24.23 -14.76
CA ASP A 430 8.16 -25.46 -15.47
C ASP A 430 6.91 -26.06 -16.12
N ILE A 431 7.00 -26.49 -17.38
CA ILE A 431 5.92 -27.21 -18.05
C ILE A 431 5.78 -28.61 -17.44
N ILE A 432 4.55 -29.01 -17.11
CA ILE A 432 4.23 -30.31 -16.53
C ILE A 432 3.21 -31.03 -17.43
N GLN A 433 3.71 -31.66 -18.49
CA GLN A 433 2.91 -32.49 -19.40
C GLN A 433 2.40 -33.76 -18.72
#